data_AF-A0AA39RIR0-F1
#
_entry.id   AF-A0AA39RIR0-F1
#
_cell.length_a   1.000
_cell.length_b   1.000
_cell.length_c   1.000
_cell.angle_alpha   90.00
_cell.angle_beta   90.00
_cell.angle_gamma   90.00
#
_symmetry.space_group_name_H-M   'P 1'
#
loop_
_entity.id
_entity.type
_entity.pdbx_description
1 polymer ?
#
loop_
_entity_poly.entity_id
_entity_poly.type
_entity_poly.pdbx_seq_one_letter_code
_entity_poly.pdbx_strand_id
1 'polypeptide(L)'
;MFVGRERSATILLMRMTETVILWLSEDQSFWVEIEEGPKPLGPLGLQQFYLDMEFVMLFSSEGRYLSRNLQQVIKNIIERAIDVVAATGIDPYSVLPEDDWFAEVAQIAIKMLIGKANFDNNVERDDTSPTASISASIVSHGSN
;
A
#
# COMPACT_ATOMS: atom_id res chain seq x y z
N MET A 1 -19.40 21.15 -3.18
CA MET A 1 -18.13 21.91 -3.29
C MET A 1 -17.15 21.25 -2.33
N PHE A 2 -16.08 20.62 -2.83
CA PHE A 2 -15.16 19.79 -2.01
C PHE A 2 -14.33 20.63 -1.04
N VAL A 3 -14.91 20.97 0.10
CA VAL A 3 -14.14 21.17 1.33
C VAL A 3 -13.84 19.76 1.87
N GLY A 4 -12.60 19.28 1.76
CA GLY A 4 -12.23 17.96 2.32
C GLY A 4 -12.11 16.78 1.34
N ARG A 5 -11.67 16.99 0.09
CA ARG A 5 -11.25 15.90 -0.84
C ARG A 5 -10.33 14.87 -0.16
N GLU A 6 -9.39 15.35 0.66
CA GLU A 6 -8.47 14.52 1.45
C GLU A 6 -9.19 13.63 2.46
N ARG A 7 -10.28 14.13 3.06
CA ARG A 7 -11.09 13.36 4.01
C ARG A 7 -11.87 12.26 3.31
N SER A 8 -12.44 12.53 2.13
CA SER A 8 -13.11 11.51 1.32
C SER A 8 -12.17 10.41 0.87
N ALA A 9 -10.98 10.76 0.37
CA ALA A 9 -9.96 9.78 -0.03
C ALA A 9 -9.48 8.93 1.15
N THR A 10 -9.22 9.55 2.30
CA THR A 10 -8.79 8.83 3.51
C THR A 10 -9.87 7.85 4.01
N ILE A 11 -11.14 8.27 4.04
CA ILE A 11 -12.24 7.37 4.43
C ILE A 11 -12.36 6.20 3.46
N LEU A 12 -12.24 6.46 2.16
CA LEU A 12 -12.29 5.41 1.15
C LEU A 12 -11.13 4.41 1.32
N LEU A 13 -9.90 4.90 1.49
CA LEU A 13 -8.72 4.07 1.73
C LEU A 13 -8.85 3.24 3.00
N MET A 14 -9.33 3.85 4.10
CA MET A 14 -9.61 3.15 5.35
C MET A 14 -10.59 2.00 5.13
N ARG A 15 -11.75 2.27 4.51
CA ARG A 15 -12.80 1.26 4.31
C ARG A 15 -12.35 0.15 3.37
N MET A 16 -11.69 0.51 2.28
CA MET A 16 -11.18 -0.47 1.31
C MET A 16 -10.13 -1.37 1.94
N THR A 17 -9.16 -0.81 2.67
CA THR A 17 -8.11 -1.58 3.34
C THR A 17 -8.71 -2.52 4.38
N GLU A 18 -9.60 -2.02 5.24
CA GLU A 18 -10.27 -2.82 6.26
C GLU A 18 -11.08 -3.97 5.64
N THR A 19 -11.88 -3.70 4.61
CA THR A 19 -12.67 -4.72 3.94
C THR A 19 -11.80 -5.79 3.29
N VAL A 20 -10.75 -5.41 2.55
CA VAL A 20 -9.88 -6.36 1.86
C VAL A 20 -9.13 -7.25 2.85
N ILE A 21 -8.59 -6.68 3.93
CA ILE A 21 -7.80 -7.44 4.92
C ILE A 21 -8.68 -8.39 5.72
N LEU A 22 -9.87 -7.95 6.14
CA LEU A 22 -10.82 -8.84 6.82
C LEU A 22 -11.27 -9.98 5.90
N TRP A 23 -11.64 -9.66 4.67
CA TRP A 23 -12.03 -10.67 3.69
C TRP A 23 -10.90 -11.68 3.44
N LEU A 24 -9.66 -11.22 3.23
CA LEU A 24 -8.50 -12.09 3.03
C LEU A 24 -8.24 -13.01 4.23
N SER A 25 -8.44 -12.51 5.45
CA SER A 25 -8.26 -13.32 6.67
C SER A 25 -9.26 -14.49 6.76
N GLU A 26 -10.43 -14.35 6.15
CA GLU A 26 -11.52 -15.32 6.19
C GLU A 26 -11.67 -16.15 4.89
N ASP A 27 -10.89 -15.84 3.84
CA ASP A 27 -10.97 -16.54 2.55
C ASP A 27 -10.40 -17.95 2.62
N GLN A 28 -11.27 -18.91 2.98
CA GLN A 28 -10.91 -20.31 3.08
C GLN A 28 -10.37 -20.88 1.75
N SER A 29 -10.86 -20.41 0.60
CA SER A 29 -10.41 -20.94 -0.69
C SER A 29 -8.95 -20.58 -0.96
N PHE A 30 -8.58 -19.34 -0.67
CA PHE A 30 -7.21 -18.86 -0.71
C PHE A 30 -6.30 -19.63 0.24
N TRP A 31 -6.72 -19.79 1.49
CA TRP A 31 -5.89 -20.46 2.49
C TRP A 31 -5.69 -21.95 2.21
N VAL A 32 -6.72 -22.67 1.75
CA VAL A 32 -6.58 -24.09 1.37
C VAL A 32 -5.58 -24.26 0.22
N GLU A 33 -5.58 -23.37 -0.77
CA GLU A 33 -4.61 -23.42 -1.87
C GLU A 33 -3.17 -23.17 -1.38
N ILE A 34 -3.00 -22.27 -0.42
CA ILE A 34 -1.71 -21.89 0.15
C ILE A 34 -1.16 -22.93 1.14
N GLU A 35 -2.03 -23.63 1.86
CA GLU A 35 -1.69 -24.64 2.86
C GLU A 35 -1.49 -26.03 2.25
N GLU A 36 -2.44 -26.46 1.43
CA GLU A 36 -2.56 -27.85 0.97
C GLU A 36 -2.57 -27.98 -0.56
N GLY A 37 -2.50 -26.86 -1.28
CA GLY A 37 -2.56 -26.84 -2.73
C GLY A 37 -1.33 -27.46 -3.40
N PRO A 38 -1.35 -27.61 -4.74
CA PRO A 38 -0.24 -28.17 -5.52
C PRO A 38 1.03 -27.32 -5.47
N LYS A 39 0.91 -26.05 -5.04
CA LYS A 39 2.01 -25.10 -4.84
C LYS A 39 1.77 -24.35 -3.52
N PRO A 40 2.07 -24.98 -2.36
CA PRO A 40 1.88 -24.32 -1.08
C PRO A 40 2.83 -23.12 -0.94
N LEU A 41 2.58 -22.30 0.07
CA LEU A 41 3.43 -21.13 0.35
C LEU A 41 4.88 -21.55 0.53
N GLY A 42 5.75 -21.10 -0.38
CA GLY A 42 7.18 -21.31 -0.28
C GLY A 42 7.87 -20.17 0.45
N PRO A 43 9.18 -20.28 0.72
CA PRO A 43 9.96 -19.26 1.42
C PRO A 43 9.89 -17.85 0.81
N LEU A 44 10.02 -17.76 -0.51
CA LEU A 44 9.90 -16.47 -1.21
C LEU A 44 8.49 -15.89 -1.15
N GLY A 45 7.47 -16.76 -1.16
CA GLY A 45 6.09 -16.36 -0.99
C GLY A 45 5.83 -15.80 0.40
N LEU A 46 6.36 -16.46 1.45
CA LEU A 46 6.29 -15.97 2.82
C LEU A 46 6.97 -14.61 2.97
N GLN A 47 8.18 -14.45 2.44
CA GLN A 47 8.90 -13.18 2.50
C GLN A 47 8.09 -12.05 1.89
N GLN A 48 7.54 -12.23 0.69
CA GLN A 48 6.72 -11.22 0.02
C GLN A 48 5.44 -10.93 0.81
N PHE A 49 4.72 -11.97 1.22
CA PHE A 49 3.45 -11.83 1.92
C PHE A 49 3.61 -11.15 3.29
N TYR A 50 4.69 -11.46 4.00
CA TYR A 50 5.08 -10.77 5.24
C TYR A 50 5.30 -9.28 5.00
N LEU A 51 6.13 -8.92 4.02
CA LEU A 51 6.41 -7.53 3.66
C LEU A 51 5.15 -6.77 3.22
N ASP A 52 4.25 -7.42 2.47
CA ASP A 52 2.98 -6.82 2.05
C ASP A 52 2.08 -6.52 3.26
N MET A 53 2.00 -7.44 4.23
CA MET A 53 1.22 -7.23 5.46
C MET A 53 1.84 -6.16 6.36
N GLU A 54 3.16 -6.11 6.48
CA GLU A 54 3.85 -5.01 7.17
C GLU A 54 3.62 -3.68 6.48
N PHE A 55 3.67 -3.64 5.15
CA PHE A 55 3.38 -2.43 4.37
C PHE A 55 1.98 -1.92 4.66
N VAL A 56 0.97 -2.80 4.68
CA VAL A 56 -0.41 -2.42 5.00
C VAL A 56 -0.49 -1.82 6.41
N MET A 57 0.24 -2.38 7.38
CA MET A 57 0.29 -1.87 8.74
C MET A 57 0.92 -0.48 8.80
N LEU A 58 2.08 -0.28 8.17
CA LEU A 58 2.78 1.01 8.09
C LEU A 58 1.95 2.06 7.34
N PHE A 59 1.40 1.71 6.19
CA PHE A 59 0.56 2.58 5.37
C PHE A 59 -0.68 3.04 6.14
N SER A 60 -1.34 2.11 6.84
CA SER A 60 -2.52 2.43 7.65
C SER A 60 -2.18 3.28 8.88
N SER A 61 -1.00 3.10 9.46
CA SER A 61 -0.49 3.90 10.58
C SER A 61 -0.24 5.36 10.14
N GLU A 62 0.46 5.56 9.02
CA GLU A 62 0.73 6.87 8.42
C GLU A 62 -0.55 7.61 8.01
N GLY A 63 -1.52 6.85 7.48
CA GLY A 63 -2.86 7.35 7.16
C GLY A 63 -3.75 7.63 8.38
N ARG A 64 -3.30 7.25 9.59
CA ARG A 64 -4.02 7.36 10.87
C ARG A 64 -5.37 6.64 10.89
N TYR A 65 -5.45 5.49 10.23
CA TYR A 65 -6.65 4.65 10.21
C TYR A 65 -6.37 3.18 10.56
N LEU A 66 -5.17 2.86 11.06
CA LEU A 66 -4.86 1.56 11.65
C LEU A 66 -5.65 1.37 12.96
N SER A 67 -6.76 0.65 12.90
CA SER A 67 -7.52 0.25 14.09
C SER A 67 -6.85 -0.92 14.80
N ARG A 68 -7.12 -1.10 16.10
CA ARG A 68 -6.63 -2.27 16.85
C ARG A 68 -7.09 -3.59 16.24
N ASN A 69 -8.33 -3.61 15.73
CA ASN A 69 -8.89 -4.78 15.05
C ASN A 69 -8.12 -5.08 13.77
N LEU A 70 -7.93 -4.08 12.90
CA LEU A 70 -7.17 -4.23 11.66
C LEU A 70 -5.75 -4.70 11.95
N GLN A 71 -5.08 -4.10 12.92
CA GLN A 71 -3.73 -4.51 13.33
C GLN A 71 -3.69 -5.97 13.79
N GLN A 72 -4.65 -6.41 14.59
CA GLN A 72 -4.70 -7.79 15.07
C GLN A 72 -4.92 -8.77 13.91
N VAL A 73 -5.82 -8.44 12.98
CA VAL A 73 -6.10 -9.30 11.82
C VAL A 73 -4.86 -9.43 10.92
N ILE A 74 -4.15 -8.34 10.66
CA ILE A 74 -2.87 -8.38 9.92
C ILE A 74 -1.86 -9.30 10.62
N LYS A 75 -1.72 -9.19 11.94
CA LYS A 75 -0.82 -10.06 12.71
C LYS A 75 -1.22 -11.54 12.61
N ASN A 76 -2.51 -11.83 12.75
CA ASN A 76 -3.01 -13.20 12.62
C ASN A 76 -2.75 -13.77 11.20
N ILE A 77 -2.87 -12.94 10.16
CA ILE A 77 -2.54 -13.34 8.77
C ILE A 77 -1.05 -13.69 8.66
N ILE A 78 -0.16 -12.86 9.22
CA ILE A 78 1.29 -13.09 9.23
C ILE A 78 1.62 -14.39 9.99
N GLU A 79 1.09 -14.55 11.20
CA GLU A 79 1.31 -15.74 12.03
C GLU A 79 0.88 -17.01 11.29
N ARG A 80 -0.30 -17.00 10.67
CA ARG A 80 -0.78 -18.13 9.86
C ARG A 80 0.17 -18.44 8.70
N ALA A 81 0.64 -17.45 7.96
CA ALA A 81 1.58 -17.66 6.87
C ALA A 81 2.93 -18.25 7.33
N ILE A 82 3.43 -17.80 8.49
CA ILE A 82 4.62 -18.37 9.14
C ILE A 82 4.38 -19.84 9.49
N ASP A 83 3.23 -20.16 10.09
CA ASP A 83 2.87 -21.53 10.45
C ASP A 83 2.77 -22.46 9.22
N VAL A 84 2.24 -21.96 8.10
CA VAL A 84 2.19 -22.72 6.83
C VAL A 84 3.58 -23.14 6.39
N VAL A 85 4.55 -22.21 6.38
CA VAL A 85 5.92 -22.54 5.95
C VAL A 85 6.63 -23.42 6.98
N ALA A 86 6.44 -23.14 8.28
CA ALA A 86 7.02 -23.96 9.35
C ALA A 86 6.58 -25.43 9.26
N ALA A 87 5.32 -25.68 8.88
CA ALA A 87 4.79 -27.03 8.70
C ALA A 87 5.50 -27.83 7.59
N THR A 88 6.20 -27.16 6.67
CA THR A 88 7.03 -27.81 5.63
C THR A 88 8.42 -28.24 6.11
N GLY A 89 8.78 -27.93 7.37
CA GLY A 89 10.08 -28.23 7.97
C GLY A 89 11.15 -27.16 7.68
N ILE A 90 10.78 -26.07 7.02
CA ILE A 90 11.63 -24.90 6.80
C ILE A 90 11.55 -24.02 8.05
N ASP A 91 12.68 -23.51 8.54
CA ASP A 91 12.68 -22.45 9.55
C ASP A 91 12.18 -21.13 8.92
N PRO A 92 10.95 -20.66 9.23
CA PRO A 92 10.38 -19.50 8.56
C PRO A 92 11.18 -18.22 8.88
N TYR A 93 11.80 -18.12 10.05
CA TYR A 93 12.56 -16.94 10.45
C TYR A 93 13.89 -16.82 9.69
N SER A 94 14.39 -17.92 9.13
CA SER A 94 15.60 -17.91 8.29
C SER A 94 15.42 -17.21 6.94
N VAL A 95 14.17 -16.95 6.54
CA VAL A 95 13.82 -16.36 5.23
C VAL A 95 13.09 -15.03 5.35
N LEU A 96 12.76 -14.61 6.58
CA LEU A 96 12.20 -13.29 6.83
C LEU A 96 13.30 -12.22 6.72
N PRO A 97 12.96 -11.05 6.15
CA PRO A 97 13.88 -9.92 6.07
C PRO A 97 14.16 -9.33 7.46
N GLU A 98 15.28 -8.63 7.60
CA GLU A 98 15.55 -7.81 8.80
C GLU A 98 14.61 -6.60 8.86
N ASP A 99 14.09 -6.27 10.05
CA ASP A 99 13.04 -5.25 10.24
C ASP A 99 13.46 -3.83 9.80
N ASP A 100 14.74 -3.49 9.92
CA ASP A 100 15.22 -2.10 9.80
C ASP A 100 15.24 -1.57 8.35
N TRP A 101 15.59 -2.40 7.35
CA TRP A 101 15.70 -1.91 5.97
C TRP A 101 14.32 -1.64 5.34
N PHE A 102 13.33 -2.46 5.66
CA PHE A 102 12.01 -2.38 5.03
C PHE A 102 11.23 -1.16 5.51
N ALA A 103 11.29 -0.86 6.81
CA ALA A 103 10.59 0.27 7.41
C ALA A 103 10.97 1.60 6.74
N GLU A 104 12.25 1.81 6.43
CA GLU A 104 12.72 3.01 5.75
C GLU A 104 12.18 3.11 4.31
N VAL A 105 12.29 2.03 3.54
CA VAL A 105 11.82 1.97 2.14
C VAL A 105 10.30 2.16 2.07
N ALA A 106 9.56 1.50 2.96
CA ALA A 106 8.11 1.63 3.06
C ALA A 106 7.71 3.06 3.41
N GLN A 107 8.36 3.70 4.37
CA GLN A 107 8.07 5.11 4.71
C GLN A 107 8.29 6.05 3.54
N ILE A 108 9.35 5.86 2.73
CA ILE A 108 9.59 6.65 1.52
C ILE A 108 8.45 6.44 0.52
N ALA A 109 8.11 5.19 0.22
CA ALA A 109 7.04 4.85 -0.71
C ALA A 109 5.69 5.45 -0.26
N ILE A 110 5.36 5.37 1.03
CA ILE A 110 4.13 5.93 1.60
C ILE A 110 4.11 7.45 1.47
N LYS A 111 5.23 8.15 1.75
CA LYS A 111 5.33 9.61 1.57
C LYS A 111 5.13 10.02 0.11
N MET A 112 5.65 9.24 -0.84
CA MET A 112 5.42 9.44 -2.26
C MET A 112 3.94 9.26 -2.63
N LEU A 113 3.31 8.17 -2.18
CA LEU A 113 1.90 7.85 -2.45
C LEU A 113 0.93 8.88 -1.89
N ILE A 114 1.23 9.45 -0.71
CA ILE A 114 0.38 10.44 -0.04
C ILE A 114 0.65 11.87 -0.56
N GLY A 115 1.64 12.06 -1.45
CA GLY A 115 2.00 13.37 -1.99
C GLY A 115 2.65 14.31 -0.96
N LYS A 116 3.21 13.74 0.12
CA LYS A 116 3.99 14.46 1.15
C LYS A 116 5.49 14.47 0.87
N ALA A 117 5.92 13.85 -0.23
CA ALA A 117 7.29 13.95 -0.69
C ALA A 117 7.56 15.40 -1.13
N ASN A 118 8.30 16.14 -0.31
CA ASN A 118 8.86 17.41 -0.71
C ASN A 118 9.94 17.12 -1.76
N PHE A 119 9.54 17.03 -3.03
CA PHE A 119 10.48 17.29 -4.10
C PHE A 119 10.81 18.76 -3.99
N ASP A 120 12.05 19.07 -3.62
CA ASP A 120 12.57 20.42 -3.67
C ASP A 120 12.25 20.97 -5.08
N ASN A 121 11.41 22.02 -5.14
CA ASN A 121 10.88 22.59 -6.39
C ASN A 121 11.97 23.39 -7.14
N ASN A 122 13.13 22.79 -7.33
CA ASN A 122 14.28 23.35 -8.02
C ASN A 122 14.73 22.46 -9.19
N VAL A 123 13.77 21.81 -9.85
CA VAL A 123 13.95 21.49 -11.26
C VAL A 123 13.34 22.67 -12.00
N GLU A 124 14.21 23.52 -12.53
CA GLU A 124 13.86 24.56 -13.50
C GLU A 124 12.83 23.99 -14.48
N ARG A 125 11.74 24.72 -14.66
CA ARG A 125 10.80 24.46 -15.74
C ARG A 125 11.58 24.59 -17.04
N ASP A 126 12.05 23.46 -17.56
CA ASP A 126 12.53 23.41 -18.93
C ASP A 126 11.29 23.46 -19.83
N ASP A 127 11.07 24.62 -20.45
CA ASP A 127 9.94 25.02 -21.26
C ASP A 127 9.86 24.26 -22.60
N THR A 128 9.97 22.93 -22.59
CA THR A 128 9.88 22.12 -23.80
C THR A 128 8.89 20.96 -23.65
N SER A 129 7.60 21.30 -23.53
CA SER A 129 6.51 20.33 -23.75
C SER A 129 5.63 20.78 -24.92
N PRO A 130 5.45 19.96 -26.00
CA PRO A 130 4.83 20.40 -27.26
C PRO A 130 3.31 20.61 -27.21
N THR A 131 2.67 20.54 -26.05
CA THR A 131 1.20 20.63 -25.93
C THR A 131 0.70 21.94 -25.32
N ALA A 132 1.54 22.96 -25.18
CA ALA A 132 1.16 24.27 -24.65
C ALA A 132 0.32 25.16 -25.60
N SER A 133 -0.28 24.58 -26.65
CA SER A 133 -1.14 25.31 -27.59
C SER A 133 -2.49 24.61 -27.68
N ILE A 134 -3.44 25.06 -26.86
CA ILE A 134 -4.89 25.25 -27.14
C ILE A 134 -5.49 25.65 -25.79
N SER A 135 -5.44 26.94 -25.48
CA SER A 135 -6.44 27.68 -24.70
C SER A 135 -6.02 29.16 -24.65
N ALA A 136 -5.72 29.72 -25.83
CA ALA A 136 -5.64 31.16 -25.99
C ALA A 136 -7.08 31.71 -26.03
N SER A 137 -7.50 32.25 -24.89
CA SER A 137 -8.21 33.54 -24.81
C SER A 137 -9.19 33.87 -25.94
N ILE A 138 -10.47 33.49 -25.80
CA ILE A 138 -11.56 34.21 -26.47
C ILE A 138 -11.99 35.34 -25.53
N VAL A 139 -11.23 36.43 -25.58
CA VAL A 139 -11.66 37.75 -25.10
C VAL A 139 -11.28 38.74 -26.20
N SER A 140 -12.27 39.27 -26.93
CA SER A 140 -12.13 40.54 -27.61
C SER A 140 -13.50 41.22 -27.78
N HIS A 141 -13.49 42.49 -27.43
CA HIS A 141 -14.59 43.43 -27.24
C HIS A 141 -14.63 44.38 -28.46
N GLY A 142 -15.83 44.81 -28.89
CA GLY A 142 -16.11 46.16 -29.42
C GLY A 142 -15.55 46.66 -30.78
N SER A 143 -16.50 46.94 -31.69
CA SER A 143 -16.66 48.13 -32.55
C SER A 143 -15.66 48.52 -33.65
N ASN A 144 -16.20 48.60 -34.88
CA ASN A 144 -16.23 49.82 -35.71
C ASN A 144 -17.49 49.81 -36.60
#